data_AF-A0A8T0RWG2-F1
#
_entry.id   AF-A0A8T0RWG2-F1
#
_cell.length_a   1.000
_cell.length_b   1.000
_cell.length_c   1.000
_cell.angle_alpha   90.00
_cell.angle_beta   90.00
_cell.angle_gamma   90.00
#
_symmetry.space_group_name_H-M   'P 1'
#
loop_
_entity.id
_entity.type
_entity.pdbx_description
1 polymer ?
#
loop_
_entity_poly.entity_id
_entity_poly.type
_entity_poly.pdbx_seq_one_letter_code
_entity_poly.pdbx_strand_id
1 'polypeptide(L)'
;MFLLNNVHFMLQEVKVDNDLALILGEGWLLQRHDQLNEFITGYVDASWTPVMSCFQRRTQVPEILWPHQLLDKFTSSFEMVYREQKTWKVTDPLIRHKVREAIFQKVIPEYRMHMENY
;
A
#
# COMPACT_ATOMS: atom_id res chain seq x y z
N MET A 1 7.18 -1.16 -5.99
CA MET A 1 7.67 -2.48 -5.54
C MET A 1 9.16 -2.70 -5.77
N PHE A 2 9.66 -2.56 -7.01
CA PHE A 2 11.09 -2.75 -7.30
C PHE A 2 12.00 -1.89 -6.40
N LEU A 3 11.77 -0.57 -6.35
CA LEU A 3 12.57 0.33 -5.51
C LEU A 3 12.52 -0.02 -4.03
N LEU A 4 11.35 -0.41 -3.52
CA LEU A 4 11.16 -0.87 -2.14
C LEU A 4 11.98 -2.12 -1.84
N ASN A 5 11.98 -3.12 -2.74
CA ASN A 5 12.81 -4.31 -2.57
C ASN A 5 14.31 -3.97 -2.58
N ASN A 6 14.74 -3.07 -3.47
CA ASN A 6 16.15 -2.70 -3.59
C ASN A 6 16.64 -1.90 -2.37
N VAL A 7 15.85 -0.94 -1.87
CA VAL A 7 16.22 -0.20 -0.64
C VAL A 7 16.28 -1.12 0.55
N HIS A 8 15.29 -2.02 0.68
CA HIS A 8 15.34 -3.01 1.75
C HIS A 8 16.56 -3.92 1.63
N PHE A 9 16.89 -4.38 0.42
CA PHE A 9 18.08 -5.17 0.18
C PHE A 9 19.35 -4.43 0.62
N MET A 10 19.53 -3.16 0.20
CA MET A 10 20.67 -2.36 0.66
C MET A 10 20.74 -2.25 2.18
N LEU A 11 19.60 -2.06 2.86
CA LEU A 11 19.53 -2.03 4.32
C LEU A 11 19.91 -3.37 4.98
N GLN A 12 19.66 -4.51 4.32
CA GLN A 12 20.07 -5.82 4.82
C GLN A 12 21.57 -6.03 4.63
N GLU A 13 22.13 -5.69 3.47
CA GLU A 13 23.57 -5.83 3.21
C GLU A 13 24.41 -5.02 4.22
N VAL A 14 23.99 -3.78 4.52
CA VAL A 14 24.66 -2.94 5.52
C VAL A 14 24.54 -3.51 6.94
N LYS A 15 23.50 -4.29 7.26
CA LYS A 15 23.40 -4.97 8.56
C LYS A 15 24.32 -6.17 8.68
N VAL A 16 24.65 -6.83 7.57
CA VAL A 16 25.56 -7.97 7.54
C VAL A 16 27.01 -7.50 7.62
N ASP A 17 27.32 -6.36 6.99
CA ASP A 17 28.66 -5.79 6.95
C ASP A 17 28.79 -4.61 7.93
N ASN A 18 29.42 -4.89 9.08
CA ASN A 18 29.67 -3.89 10.13
C ASN A 18 30.57 -2.73 9.67
N ASP A 19 31.48 -2.97 8.73
CA ASP A 19 32.38 -1.92 8.24
C ASP A 19 31.60 -0.94 7.35
N LEU A 20 30.68 -1.44 6.53
CA LEU A 20 29.75 -0.59 5.77
C LEU A 20 28.83 0.21 6.68
N ALA A 21 28.32 -0.38 7.76
CA ALA A 21 27.49 0.34 8.72
C ALA A 21 28.24 1.51 9.38
N LEU A 22 29.52 1.31 9.72
CA LEU A 22 30.37 2.35 10.29
C LEU A 22 30.70 3.46 9.28
N ILE A 23 30.97 3.12 8.02
CA ILE A 23 31.32 4.08 6.97
C ILE A 23 30.11 4.94 6.58
N LEU A 24 28.94 4.33 6.43
CA LEU A 24 27.72 5.02 6.02
C LEU A 24 27.11 5.83 7.16
N GLY A 25 27.24 5.35 8.40
CA GLY A 25 26.77 6.00 9.60
C GLY A 25 25.24 5.96 9.78
N GLU A 26 24.80 6.35 10.98
CA GLU A 26 23.39 6.28 11.38
C GLU A 26 22.47 7.20 10.55
N GLY A 27 22.95 8.37 10.14
CA GLY A 27 22.16 9.33 9.35
C GLY A 27 21.73 8.76 8.00
N TRP A 28 22.63 8.03 7.32
CA TRP A 28 22.31 7.36 6.07
C TRP A 28 21.28 6.24 6.27
N LEU A 29 21.42 5.47 7.35
CA LEU A 29 20.48 4.41 7.69
C LEU A 29 19.07 4.98 7.92
N LEU A 30 18.96 6.06 8.70
CA LEU A 30 17.67 6.71 8.96
C LEU A 30 17.02 7.18 7.65
N GLN A 31 17.78 7.88 6.81
CA GLN A 31 17.31 8.35 5.50
C GLN A 31 16.81 7.21 4.60
N ARG A 32 17.48 6.06 4.62
CA ARG A 32 17.03 4.89 3.84
C ARG A 32 15.77 4.25 4.40
N HIS A 33 15.58 4.25 5.72
CA HIS A 33 14.32 3.80 6.33
C HIS A 33 13.17 4.74 5.97
N ASP A 34 13.40 6.05 5.98
CA ASP A 34 12.39 7.03 5.55
C ASP A 34 12.01 6.83 4.09
N GLN A 35 13.00 6.68 3.21
CA GLN A 35 12.78 6.39 1.79
C GLN A 35 11.99 5.08 1.58
N LEU A 36 12.23 4.06 2.41
CA LEU A 36 11.47 2.82 2.37
C LEU A 36 9.98 3.07 2.71
N ASN A 37 9.70 3.87 3.74
CA ASN A 37 8.33 4.25 4.12
C ASN A 37 7.64 5.09 3.03
N GLU A 38 8.36 6.00 2.39
CA GLU A 38 7.87 6.77 1.24
C GLU A 38 7.47 5.84 0.08
N PHE A 39 8.27 4.82 -0.23
CA PHE A 39 7.93 3.87 -1.28
C PHE A 39 6.73 2.98 -0.92
N ILE A 40 6.54 2.64 0.35
CA ILE A 40 5.32 1.96 0.80
C ILE A 40 4.12 2.88 0.57
N THR A 41 4.20 4.11 1.07
CA THR A 41 3.12 5.10 0.99
C THR A 41 2.75 5.40 -0.46
N GLY A 42 3.75 5.70 -1.30
CA GLY A 42 3.55 5.97 -2.73
C GLY A 42 2.97 4.78 -3.48
N TYR A 43 3.37 3.54 -3.15
CA TYR A 43 2.74 2.35 -3.72
C TYR A 43 1.26 2.24 -3.32
N VAL A 44 0.97 2.42 -2.03
CA VAL A 44 -0.39 2.34 -1.51
C VAL A 44 -1.27 3.41 -2.13
N ASP A 45 -0.79 4.65 -2.22
CA ASP A 45 -1.53 5.75 -2.82
C ASP A 45 -1.77 5.55 -4.31
N ALA A 46 -0.75 5.18 -5.08
CA ALA A 46 -0.90 4.96 -6.52
C ALA A 46 -1.85 3.79 -6.83
N SER A 47 -1.85 2.74 -6.02
CA SER A 47 -2.62 1.52 -6.28
C SER A 47 -4.03 1.57 -5.73
N TRP A 48 -4.22 2.12 -4.53
CA TRP A 48 -5.46 2.00 -3.79
C TRP A 48 -6.30 3.26 -3.82
N THR A 49 -5.73 4.45 -4.03
CA THR A 49 -6.55 5.69 -4.18
C THR A 49 -7.56 5.58 -5.34
N PRO A 50 -7.20 5.04 -6.53
CA PRO A 50 -8.18 4.82 -7.60
C PRO A 50 -9.30 3.86 -7.19
N VAL A 51 -8.97 2.78 -6.48
CA VAL A 51 -9.95 1.82 -5.95
C VAL A 51 -10.90 2.52 -4.98
N MET A 52 -10.38 3.36 -4.09
CA MET A 52 -11.19 4.07 -3.10
C MET A 52 -12.04 5.21 -3.69
N SER A 53 -11.74 5.66 -4.91
CA SER A 53 -12.49 6.75 -5.55
C SER A 53 -13.97 6.41 -5.81
N CYS A 54 -14.34 5.12 -5.82
CA CYS A 54 -15.73 4.69 -5.94
C CYS A 54 -16.59 5.13 -4.74
N PHE A 55 -15.98 5.34 -3.58
CA PHE A 55 -16.65 5.75 -2.35
C PHE A 55 -16.90 7.26 -2.28
N GLN A 56 -16.05 8.07 -2.92
CA GLN A 56 -16.09 9.54 -2.87
C GLN A 56 -17.16 10.13 -3.80
N ARG A 57 -17.46 9.46 -4.90
CA ARG A 57 -18.41 9.96 -5.89
C ARG A 57 -19.81 9.56 -5.44
N ARG A 58 -20.50 10.39 -4.64
CA ARG A 58 -21.97 10.29 -4.50
C ARG A 58 -22.59 10.55 -5.88
N THR A 59 -22.70 9.51 -6.70
CA THR A 59 -23.34 9.55 -8.00
C THR A 59 -24.82 9.87 -7.84
N GLN A 60 -25.41 10.47 -8.87
CA GLN A 60 -26.83 10.85 -8.97
C GLN A 60 -27.76 9.62 -9.04
N VAL A 61 -27.44 8.56 -8.30
CA VAL A 61 -28.14 7.29 -8.28
C VAL A 61 -29.10 7.30 -7.09
N PRO A 62 -30.33 6.79 -7.25
CA PRO A 62 -31.27 6.66 -6.14
C PRO A 62 -30.61 5.92 -4.96
N GLU A 63 -30.76 6.44 -3.74
CA GLU A 63 -30.11 5.91 -2.52
C GLU A 63 -30.34 4.40 -2.32
N ILE A 64 -31.44 3.86 -2.83
CA ILE A 64 -31.81 2.43 -2.75
C ILE A 64 -30.90 1.53 -3.61
N LEU A 65 -30.41 2.02 -4.75
CA LEU A 65 -29.55 1.24 -5.67
C LEU A 65 -28.05 1.50 -5.40
N TRP A 66 -27.77 2.48 -4.54
CA TRP A 66 -26.42 2.92 -4.19
C TRP A 66 -25.51 1.81 -3.65
N PRO A 67 -25.94 0.98 -2.67
CA PRO A 67 -25.03 0.03 -2.02
C PRO A 67 -24.53 -1.06 -2.97
N HIS A 68 -25.42 -1.59 -3.82
CA HIS A 68 -25.08 -2.63 -4.79
C HIS A 68 -24.11 -2.12 -5.86
N GLN A 69 -24.41 -0.98 -6.50
CA GLN A 69 -23.56 -0.45 -7.56
C GLN A 69 -22.19 0.00 -7.06
N LEU A 70 -22.11 0.50 -5.82
CA LEU A 70 -20.86 0.87 -5.18
C LEU A 70 -20.00 -0.35 -4.86
N LEU A 71 -20.60 -1.40 -4.30
CA LEU A 71 -19.90 -2.66 -4.02
C LEU A 71 -19.40 -3.32 -5.31
N ASP A 72 -20.19 -3.32 -6.38
CA ASP A 72 -19.77 -3.88 -7.68
C ASP A 72 -18.58 -3.12 -8.28
N LYS A 73 -18.62 -1.77 -8.25
CA LYS A 73 -17.50 -0.94 -8.72
C LYS A 73 -16.25 -1.12 -7.87
N PHE A 74 -16.40 -1.17 -6.55
CA PHE A 74 -15.30 -1.45 -5.64
C PHE A 74 -14.68 -2.81 -5.94
N THR A 75 -15.51 -3.86 -6.03
CA THR A 75 -15.07 -5.24 -6.28
C THR A 75 -14.32 -5.35 -7.61
N SER A 76 -14.87 -4.76 -8.68
CA SER A 76 -14.21 -4.75 -9.99
C SER A 76 -12.85 -4.04 -9.96
N SER A 77 -12.78 -2.87 -9.31
CA SER A 77 -11.53 -2.11 -9.19
C SER A 77 -10.49 -2.84 -8.33
N PHE A 78 -10.95 -3.45 -7.24
CA PHE A 78 -10.14 -4.29 -6.36
C PHE A 78 -9.57 -5.50 -7.11
N GLU A 79 -10.40 -6.23 -7.85
CA GLU A 79 -9.98 -7.40 -8.61
C GLU A 79 -8.96 -7.08 -9.69
N MET A 80 -9.11 -5.92 -10.36
CA MET A 80 -8.16 -5.44 -11.36
C MET A 80 -6.79 -5.22 -10.73
N VAL A 81 -6.73 -4.44 -9.64
CA VAL A 81 -5.49 -4.20 -8.89
C VAL A 81 -4.90 -5.51 -8.38
N TYR A 82 -5.72 -6.39 -7.81
CA TYR A 82 -5.27 -7.70 -7.35
C TYR A 82 -4.66 -8.54 -8.49
N ARG A 83 -5.31 -8.60 -9.66
CA ARG A 83 -4.83 -9.38 -10.81
C ARG A 83 -3.48 -8.89 -11.32
N GLU A 84 -3.28 -7.58 -11.36
CA GLU A 84 -2.02 -6.97 -11.78
C GLU A 84 -0.91 -7.21 -10.75
N GLN A 85 -1.24 -7.09 -9.46
CA GLN A 85 -0.26 -7.05 -8.39
C GLN A 85 0.04 -8.39 -7.75
N LYS A 86 -0.78 -9.43 -7.96
CA LYS A 86 -0.58 -10.76 -7.35
C LYS A 86 0.78 -11.41 -7.69
N THR A 87 1.39 -11.01 -8.80
CA THR A 87 2.70 -11.53 -9.25
C THR A 87 3.87 -10.68 -8.74
N TRP A 88 3.61 -9.53 -8.13
CA TRP A 88 4.64 -8.61 -7.67
C TRP A 88 5.28 -9.16 -6.39
N LYS A 89 6.57 -9.48 -6.48
CA LYS A 89 7.29 -10.11 -5.38
C LYS A 89 7.76 -9.07 -4.37
N VAL A 90 7.47 -9.31 -3.09
CA VAL A 90 8.15 -8.72 -1.93
C VAL A 90 8.73 -9.86 -1.14
N THR A 91 10.03 -10.07 -1.29
CA THR A 91 10.73 -11.24 -0.76
C THR A 91 10.70 -11.23 0.77
N ASP A 92 11.00 -10.07 1.35
CA ASP A 92 11.11 -9.91 2.80
C ASP A 92 9.72 -9.98 3.50
N PRO A 93 9.54 -10.88 4.49
CA PRO A 93 8.28 -11.02 5.21
C PRO A 93 7.87 -9.79 6.02
N LEU A 94 8.81 -9.09 6.63
CA LEU A 94 8.53 -7.91 7.44
C LEU A 94 8.05 -6.77 6.56
N ILE A 95 8.71 -6.53 5.43
CA ILE A 95 8.29 -5.50 4.48
C ILE A 95 6.94 -5.84 3.86
N ARG A 96 6.73 -7.12 3.51
CA ARG A 96 5.43 -7.57 3.01
C ARG A 96 4.32 -7.35 4.03
N HIS A 97 4.60 -7.55 5.32
CA HIS A 97 3.65 -7.25 6.39
C HIS A 97 3.37 -5.73 6.49
N LYS A 98 4.41 -4.89 6.49
CA LYS A 98 4.24 -3.42 6.50
C LYS A 98 3.41 -2.90 5.33
N VAL A 99 3.63 -3.43 4.13
CA VAL A 99 2.84 -3.08 2.94
C VAL A 99 1.36 -3.49 3.13
N ARG A 100 1.11 -4.70 3.62
CA ARG A 100 -0.26 -5.17 3.90
C ARG A 100 -0.94 -4.30 4.94
N GLU A 101 -0.25 -3.99 6.03
CA GLU A 101 -0.78 -3.12 7.09
C GLU A 101 -1.15 -1.74 6.54
N ALA A 102 -0.28 -1.12 5.74
CA ALA A 102 -0.56 0.17 5.12
C ALA A 102 -1.80 0.13 4.19
N ILE A 103 -2.00 -0.98 3.46
CA ILE A 103 -3.21 -1.21 2.68
C ILE A 103 -4.44 -1.31 3.59
N PHE A 104 -4.38 -2.12 4.66
CA PHE A 104 -5.47 -2.28 5.61
C PHE A 104 -5.88 -0.95 6.23
N GLN A 105 -4.92 -0.15 6.67
CA GLN A 105 -5.16 1.16 7.26
C GLN A 105 -5.82 2.16 6.28
N LYS A 106 -5.58 2.01 4.98
CA LYS A 106 -6.23 2.86 3.96
C LYS A 106 -7.63 2.36 3.57
N VAL A 107 -7.81 1.05 3.44
CA VAL A 107 -9.03 0.47 2.86
C VAL A 107 -10.12 0.26 3.89
N ILE A 108 -9.78 -0.29 5.06
CA ILE A 108 -10.78 -0.72 6.05
C ILE A 108 -11.60 0.44 6.63
N PRO A 109 -11.01 1.60 7.01
CA PRO A 109 -11.80 2.68 7.60
C PRO A 109 -12.86 3.21 6.63
N GLU A 110 -12.47 3.47 5.39
CA GLU A 110 -13.37 3.93 4.33
C GLU A 110 -14.44 2.88 4.02
N TYR A 111 -14.05 1.61 3.86
CA TYR A 111 -15.00 0.53 3.60
C TYR A 111 -16.04 0.40 4.72
N ARG A 112 -15.62 0.46 5.99
CA ARG A 112 -16.54 0.44 7.15
C ARG A 112 -17.44 1.65 7.18
N MET A 113 -16.89 2.85 7.05
CA MET A 113 -17.68 4.08 7.00
C MET A 113 -18.76 4.01 5.92
N HIS A 114 -18.44 3.45 4.76
CA HIS A 114 -19.39 3.33 3.66
C HIS A 114 -20.38 2.16 3.78
N MET A 115 -20.12 1.15 4.62
CA MET A 115 -21.07 0.07 4.88
C MET A 115 -21.91 0.27 6.15
N GLU A 116 -21.41 1.02 7.13
CA GLU A 116 -22.12 1.33 8.39
C GLU A 116 -23.06 2.55 8.26
N ASN A 117 -22.85 3.40 7.24
CA ASN A 117 -23.75 4.52 6.92
C ASN A 117 -24.96 4.12 6.04
N TYR A 118 -25.21 2.81 5.88
CA TYR A 118 -26.38 2.21 5.25
C TYR A 118 -26.96 1.13 6.16
#